data_AF-A0AAE2Y579-F1
#
_entry.id   AF-A0AAE2Y579-F1
#
_cell.length_a   1.000
_cell.length_b   1.000
_cell.length_c   1.000
_cell.angle_alpha   90.00
_cell.angle_beta   90.00
_cell.angle_gamma   90.00
#
_symmetry.space_group_name_H-M   'P 1'
#
loop_
_entity.id
_entity.type
_entity.pdbx_description
1 polymer ?
#
loop_
_entity_poly.entity_id
_entity_poly.type
_entity_poly.pdbx_seq_one_letter_code
_entity_poly.pdbx_strand_id
1 'polypeptide(L)'
;DKLLIELLLDNPPTETCSEIEENVKKAIEQSGEEQKIELRIWRKGEARPPGTTVSKGLIEAGKNSLIPAIIINGTLKFTRTSPSQEKILESIKEEMNKIKKHQGQQQNS
;
A
#
# COMPACT_ATOMS: atom_id res chain seq x y z
N ASP A 1 12.53 10.01 -2.44
CA ASP A 1 11.61 8.87 -2.69
C ASP A 1 10.25 9.08 -2.06
N LYS A 2 9.21 8.68 -2.80
CA LYS A 2 7.84 8.58 -2.28
C LYS A 2 7.60 7.15 -1.77
N LEU A 3 6.80 7.02 -0.72
CA LEU A 3 6.28 5.72 -0.27
C LEU A 3 5.22 5.25 -1.25
N LEU A 4 5.38 4.03 -1.79
CA LEU A 4 4.37 3.42 -2.64
C LEU A 4 3.47 2.51 -1.80
N ILE A 5 2.16 2.75 -1.84
CA ILE A 5 1.13 1.88 -1.27
C ILE A 5 0.29 1.35 -2.42
N GLU A 6 0.15 0.04 -2.51
CA GLU A 6 -0.70 -0.62 -3.49
C GLU A 6 -1.76 -1.46 -2.78
N LEU A 7 -3.01 -1.34 -3.23
CA LEU A 7 -4.12 -2.18 -2.80
C LEU A 7 -4.49 -3.16 -3.90
N LEU A 8 -4.70 -4.43 -3.54
CA LEU A 8 -5.34 -5.41 -4.42
C LEU A 8 -6.71 -5.78 -3.84
N LEU A 9 -7.77 -5.45 -4.56
CA LEU A 9 -9.16 -5.58 -4.13
C LEU A 9 -9.98 -6.42 -5.13
N ASP A 10 -11.11 -6.97 -4.68
CA ASP A 10 -12.05 -7.66 -5.57
C ASP A 10 -12.83 -6.68 -6.46
N ASN A 11 -13.39 -7.19 -7.56
CA ASN A 11 -14.30 -6.46 -8.44
C ASN A 11 -15.55 -7.32 -8.74
N PRO A 12 -16.75 -6.91 -8.30
CA PRO A 12 -17.04 -5.74 -7.46
C PRO A 12 -16.38 -5.86 -6.07
N PRO A 13 -16.09 -4.73 -5.39
CA PRO A 13 -15.47 -4.76 -4.06
C PRO A 13 -16.43 -5.36 -3.02
N THR A 14 -15.89 -6.23 -2.16
CA THR A 14 -16.60 -6.71 -0.96
C THR A 14 -16.64 -5.64 0.12
N GLU A 15 -17.47 -5.81 1.16
CA GLU A 15 -17.48 -4.90 2.32
C GLU A 15 -16.10 -4.74 2.95
N THR A 16 -15.36 -5.85 3.11
CA THR A 16 -13.97 -5.83 3.61
C THR A 16 -13.01 -5.08 2.68
N CYS A 17 -13.20 -5.16 1.35
CA CYS A 17 -12.39 -4.38 0.41
C CYS A 17 -12.64 -2.87 0.56
N SER A 18 -13.90 -2.48 0.69
CA SER A 18 -14.30 -1.09 0.90
C SER A 18 -13.76 -0.54 2.21
N GLU A 19 -13.86 -1.32 3.29
CA GLU A 19 -13.34 -0.96 4.61
C GLU A 19 -11.82 -0.76 4.59
N ILE A 20 -11.07 -1.66 3.93
CA ILE A 20 -9.62 -1.51 3.79
C ILE A 20 -9.25 -0.28 2.98
N GLU A 21 -9.95 -0.02 1.87
CA GLU A 21 -9.71 1.17 1.05
C GLU A 21 -9.90 2.45 1.89
N GLU A 22 -10.95 2.50 2.71
CA GLU A 22 -11.22 3.62 3.62
C GLU A 22 -10.18 3.75 4.73
N ASN A 23 -9.86 2.65 5.42
CA ASN A 23 -8.87 2.63 6.50
C ASN A 23 -7.48 3.05 6.01
N VAL A 24 -7.10 2.66 4.79
CA VAL A 24 -5.84 3.07 4.15
C VAL A 24 -5.84 4.56 3.85
N LYS A 25 -6.92 5.10 3.25
CA LYS A 25 -7.03 6.54 2.98
C LYS A 25 -6.95 7.37 4.27
N LYS A 26 -7.67 6.95 5.32
CA LYS A 26 -7.63 7.61 6.64
C LYS A 26 -6.26 7.52 7.29
N ALA A 27 -5.57 6.38 7.19
CA ALA A 27 -4.22 6.22 7.72
C ALA A 27 -3.20 7.11 6.97
N ILE A 28 -3.36 7.28 5.66
CA ILE A 28 -2.55 8.19 4.85
C ILE A 28 -2.77 9.64 5.31
N GLU A 29 -4.02 10.08 5.45
CA GLU A 29 -4.36 11.43 5.95
C GLU A 29 -3.78 11.66 7.36
N GLN A 30 -4.01 10.72 8.28
CA GLN A 30 -3.52 10.81 9.66
C GLN A 30 -1.98 10.76 9.76
N SER A 31 -1.29 10.31 8.71
CA SER A 31 0.18 10.33 8.68
C SER A 31 0.75 11.73 8.48
N GLY A 32 -0.01 12.66 7.88
CA GLY A 32 0.45 14.00 7.49
C GLY A 32 1.55 14.00 6.40
N GLU A 33 1.67 12.90 5.65
CA GLU A 33 2.71 12.68 4.63
C GLU A 33 2.12 12.39 3.24
N GLU A 34 0.87 12.80 2.97
CA GLU A 34 0.09 12.47 1.77
C GLU A 34 0.83 12.81 0.47
N GLN A 35 1.52 13.96 0.45
CA GLN A 35 2.30 14.41 -0.70
C GLN A 35 3.50 13.51 -1.02
N LYS A 36 3.96 12.73 -0.04
CA LYS A 36 5.06 11.77 -0.14
C LYS A 36 4.58 10.33 -0.31
N ILE A 37 3.28 10.11 -0.42
CA ILE A 37 2.68 8.78 -0.60
C ILE A 37 2.05 8.70 -1.99
N GLU A 38 2.34 7.63 -2.71
CA GLU A 38 1.63 7.25 -3.93
C GLU A 38 0.73 6.08 -3.61
N LEU A 39 -0.60 6.26 -3.75
CA LEU A 39 -1.58 5.20 -3.57
C LEU A 39 -2.04 4.67 -4.94
N ARG A 40 -1.87 3.37 -5.18
CA ARG A 40 -2.40 2.67 -6.35
C ARG A 40 -3.45 1.65 -5.92
N ILE A 41 -4.59 1.62 -6.60
CA ILE A 41 -5.67 0.67 -6.32
C ILE A 41 -5.83 -0.24 -7.53
N TRP A 42 -5.62 -1.52 -7.32
CA TRP A 42 -5.75 -2.57 -8.31
C TRP A 42 -7.00 -3.39 -8.01
N ARG A 43 -7.91 -3.52 -8.97
CA ARG A 43 -9.08 -4.40 -8.82
C ARG A 43 -8.92 -5.64 -9.67
N LYS A 44 -9.36 -6.77 -9.14
CA LYS A 44 -9.33 -8.06 -9.82
C LYS A 44 -10.04 -7.98 -11.17
N GLY A 45 -9.41 -8.51 -12.22
CA GLY A 45 -9.98 -8.54 -13.57
C GLY A 45 -9.88 -7.21 -14.34
N GLU A 46 -9.42 -6.12 -13.73
CA GLU A 46 -9.16 -4.87 -14.45
C GLU A 46 -7.82 -4.92 -15.18
N ALA A 47 -7.79 -4.34 -16.39
CA ALA A 47 -6.56 -4.19 -17.14
C ALA A 47 -5.63 -3.21 -16.43
N ARG A 48 -4.34 -3.55 -16.38
CA ARG A 48 -3.32 -2.64 -15.84
C ARG A 48 -3.08 -1.51 -16.83
N PRO A 49 -2.94 -0.25 -16.38
CA PRO A 49 -2.54 0.82 -17.27
C PRO A 49 -1.20 0.52 -17.94
N PRO A 50 -1.03 0.89 -19.21
CA PRO A 50 0.21 0.65 -19.94
C PRO A 50 1.38 1.40 -19.28
N GLY A 51 2.54 0.74 -19.19
CA GLY A 51 3.74 1.32 -18.58
C GLY A 51 3.77 1.29 -17.05
N THR A 52 2.73 0.79 -16.37
CA THR A 52 2.76 0.68 -14.90
C THR A 52 3.58 -0.53 -14.46
N THR A 53 4.58 -0.27 -13.61
CA THR A 53 5.33 -1.31 -12.91
C THR A 53 4.47 -1.90 -11.80
N VAL A 54 4.52 -3.23 -11.67
CA VAL A 54 3.91 -3.96 -10.55
C VAL A 54 4.98 -4.40 -9.58
N SER A 55 4.71 -4.29 -8.30
CA SER A 55 5.65 -4.77 -7.30
C SER A 55 5.62 -6.28 -7.14
N LYS A 56 6.69 -6.82 -6.52
CA LYS A 56 6.77 -8.25 -6.17
C LYS A 56 5.62 -8.68 -5.24
N GLY A 57 5.32 -7.87 -4.22
CA GLY A 57 4.21 -8.13 -3.30
C GLY A 57 2.85 -8.15 -3.99
N LEU A 58 2.62 -7.28 -4.98
CA LEU A 58 1.38 -7.31 -5.76
C LEU A 58 1.27 -8.58 -6.62
N ILE A 59 2.36 -8.97 -7.27
CA ILE A 59 2.43 -10.22 -8.04
C ILE A 59 2.14 -11.43 -7.13
N GLU A 60 2.74 -11.45 -5.95
CA GLU A 60 2.54 -12.51 -4.95
C GLU A 60 1.08 -12.57 -4.49
N ALA A 61 0.48 -11.43 -4.15
CA ALA A 61 -0.90 -11.35 -3.72
C ALA A 61 -1.87 -11.86 -4.81
N GLY A 62 -1.66 -11.43 -6.06
CA GLY A 62 -2.47 -11.87 -7.19
C GLY A 62 -2.35 -13.37 -7.47
N LYS A 63 -1.13 -13.92 -7.49
CA LYS A 63 -0.88 -15.36 -7.75
C LYS A 63 -1.53 -16.26 -6.72
N ASN A 64 -1.52 -15.85 -5.45
CA ASN A 64 -2.02 -16.65 -4.34
C ASN A 64 -3.48 -16.30 -3.97
N SER A 65 -4.17 -15.49 -4.78
CA SER A 65 -5.53 -15.00 -4.50
C SER A 65 -5.69 -14.42 -3.09
N LEU A 66 -4.71 -13.61 -2.67
CA LEU A 66 -4.69 -12.95 -1.37
C LEU A 66 -5.41 -11.60 -1.48
N ILE A 67 -6.73 -11.65 -1.58
CA ILE A 67 -7.59 -10.47 -1.68
C ILE A 67 -8.46 -10.40 -0.41
N PRO A 68 -8.67 -9.22 0.18
CA PRO A 68 -7.93 -7.98 -0.10
C PRO A 68 -6.47 -8.06 0.35
N ALA A 69 -5.59 -7.25 -0.25
CA ALA A 69 -4.20 -7.10 0.17
C ALA A 69 -3.72 -5.65 0.16
N ILE A 70 -2.81 -5.36 1.09
CA ILE A 70 -2.09 -4.09 1.21
C ILE A 70 -0.60 -4.38 1.04
N ILE A 71 0.00 -3.68 0.10
CA ILE A 71 1.41 -3.77 -0.26
C ILE A 71 2.04 -2.39 0.00
N ILE A 72 3.17 -2.36 0.72
CA ILE A 72 3.90 -1.12 1.01
C ILE A 72 5.34 -1.27 0.54
N ASN A 73 5.79 -0.33 -0.30
CA ASN A 73 7.09 -0.37 -1.01
C ASN A 73 7.37 -1.74 -1.65
N GLY A 74 6.32 -2.30 -2.26
CA GLY A 74 6.39 -3.57 -2.95
C GLY A 74 6.53 -4.83 -2.09
N THR A 75 6.41 -4.70 -0.77
CA THR A 75 6.35 -5.81 0.18
C THR A 75 4.90 -6.03 0.61
N LEU A 76 4.42 -7.27 0.54
CA LEU A 76 3.09 -7.65 1.02
C LEU A 76 3.04 -7.52 2.55
N LYS A 77 2.13 -6.69 3.09
CA LYS A 77 2.06 -6.39 4.54
C LYS A 77 0.81 -6.98 5.19
N PHE A 78 -0.34 -6.87 4.53
CA PHE A 78 -1.62 -7.31 5.06
C PHE A 78 -2.41 -8.06 3.99
N THR A 79 -3.14 -9.09 4.39
CA THR A 79 -3.94 -9.94 3.50
C THR A 79 -5.19 -10.46 4.19
N ARG A 80 -6.27 -10.68 3.42
CA ARG A 80 -7.51 -11.40 3.77
C ARG A 80 -8.37 -10.77 4.86
N THR A 81 -7.79 -10.11 5.85
CA THR A 81 -8.49 -9.40 6.91
C THR A 81 -8.31 -7.90 6.77
N SER A 82 -9.26 -7.13 7.29
CA SER A 82 -9.15 -5.68 7.43
C SER A 82 -8.30 -5.35 8.65
N PRO A 83 -7.02 -4.93 8.49
CA PRO A 83 -6.29 -4.35 9.61
C PRO A 83 -6.96 -3.05 10.06
N SER A 84 -6.86 -2.74 11.35
CA SER A 84 -7.32 -1.44 11.85
C SER A 84 -6.53 -0.30 11.19
N GLN A 85 -7.18 0.87 11.09
CA GLN A 85 -6.54 2.10 10.66
C GLN A 85 -5.24 2.39 11.41
N GLU A 86 -5.21 2.19 12.73
CA GLU A 86 -4.03 2.41 13.57
C GLU A 86 -2.86 1.53 13.15
N LYS A 87 -3.11 0.24 12.88
CA LYS A 87 -2.08 -0.71 12.44
C LYS A 87 -1.54 -0.34 11.07
N ILE A 88 -2.39 0.15 10.17
CA ILE A 88 -1.95 0.65 8.86
C ILE A 88 -1.08 1.89 9.05
N LEU A 89 -1.51 2.84 9.90
CA LEU A 89 -0.77 4.08 10.19
C LEU A 89 0.62 3.79 10.76
N GLU A 90 0.73 2.86 11.71
CA GLU A 90 2.02 2.43 12.26
C GLU A 90 2.95 1.93 11.15
N SER A 91 2.45 1.07 10.27
CA SER A 91 3.24 0.54 9.15
C SER A 91 3.69 1.64 8.18
N ILE A 92 2.82 2.62 7.88
CA ILE A 92 3.17 3.79 7.06
C ILE A 92 4.29 4.60 7.73
N LYS A 93 4.15 4.91 9.03
CA LYS A 93 5.14 5.68 9.78
C LYS A 93 6.50 4.99 9.85
N GLU A 94 6.51 3.68 10.06
CA GLU A 94 7.75 2.89 10.06
C GLU A 94 8.48 2.98 8.72
N GLU A 95 7.78 2.75 7.61
CA GLU A 95 8.39 2.79 6.27
C GLU A 95 8.82 4.21 5.89
N MET A 96 8.03 5.23 6.23
CA MET A 96 8.41 6.64 6.06
C MET A 96 9.68 7.00 6.85
N ASN A 97 9.82 6.51 8.08
CA ASN A 97 11.02 6.72 8.88
C ASN A 97 12.26 6.06 8.26
N LYS A 98 12.11 4.88 7.63
CA LYS A 98 13.20 4.22 6.90
C LYS A 98 13.63 5.06 5.69
N ILE A 99 12.68 5.59 4.93
CA ILE A 99 12.95 6.47 3.78
C ILE A 99 13.73 7.72 4.22
N LYS A 100 13.30 8.38 5.31
CA LYS A 100 13.98 9.56 5.86
C LYS A 100 15.42 9.27 6.30
N LYS A 101 15.64 8.12 6.97
CA LYS A 101 16.99 7.71 7.42
C LYS A 101 17.94 7.45 6.26
N HIS A 102 17.48 6.82 5.18
CA HIS A 102 18.32 6.59 4.00
C HIS A 102 18.70 7.90 3.29
N GLN A 103 17.79 8.89 3.25
CA GLN A 103 18.08 10.20 2.68
C GLN A 103 19.08 11.01 3.51
N GLY A 104 19.02 10.93 4.84
CA GLY A 104 19.98 11.61 5.72
C GLY A 104 21.41 11.02 5.65
N GLN A 105 21.55 9.75 5.30
CA GLN A 105 22.87 9.11 5.15
C GLN A 105 23.54 9.45 3.80
N GLN A 106 22.77 9.67 2.74
CA GLN A 106 23.30 10.04 1.42
C GLN A 106 23.77 11.51 1.32
N GLN A 107 23.44 12.37 2.30
CA GLN A 107 23.90 13.76 2.34
C GLN A 107 25.24 13.94 3.10
N ASN A 108 25.72 12.91 3.79
CA ASN A 108 26.97 12.93 4.58
C ASN A 108 28.06 12.03 3.97
N SER A 109 27.97 11.66 2.68
CA SER A 109 28.95 10.86 1.95
C SER A 109 29.43 11.57 0.70
#